data_AF-A0A958Z618-F1
#
_entry.id   AF-A0A958Z618-F1
#
_cell.length_a   1.000
_cell.length_b   1.000
_cell.length_c   1.000
_cell.angle_alpha   90.00
_cell.angle_beta   90.00
_cell.angle_gamma   90.00
#
_symmetry.space_group_name_H-M   'P 1'
#
loop_
_entity.id
_entity.type
_entity.pdbx_description
1 polymer ?
#
loop_
_entity_poly.entity_id
_entity_poly.type
_entity_poly.pdbx_seq_one_letter_code
_entity_poly.pdbx_strand_id
1 'polypeptide(L)'
;DDTMDGIATFNLTDSLFDILDVRQDNIAIGYYETMDDLEAQTSEITTPENYNNTSNPQTVYIRVTNTITQCYQAIPLDLIVNFPPTVNTLGTVEACYTEDQTYNLSQVNGLVVNDTSGLSITYYTS
;
A
#
# COMPACT_ATOMS: atom_id res chain seq x y z
N ASP A 1 -4.47 -10.18 -4.48
CA ASP A 1 -5.50 -9.82 -3.51
C ASP A 1 -6.67 -9.32 -4.33
N ASP A 2 -7.70 -10.16 -4.43
CA ASP A 2 -8.75 -10.04 -5.45
C ASP A 2 -10.00 -9.29 -4.96
N THR A 3 -9.98 -8.77 -3.73
CA THR A 3 -11.16 -8.15 -3.10
C THR A 3 -11.21 -6.64 -3.28
N MET A 4 -10.11 -5.97 -3.66
CA MET A 4 -9.99 -4.50 -3.75
C MET A 4 -10.68 -3.78 -2.58
N ASP A 5 -10.66 -4.37 -1.38
CA ASP A 5 -11.35 -3.85 -0.19
C ASP A 5 -10.49 -2.82 0.57
N GLY A 6 -9.25 -2.62 0.12
CA GLY A 6 -8.30 -1.72 0.75
C GLY A 6 -7.64 -2.31 1.98
N ILE A 7 -7.77 -3.61 2.22
CA ILE A 7 -7.14 -4.31 3.34
C ILE A 7 -5.95 -5.10 2.82
N ALA A 8 -4.79 -4.90 3.43
CA ALA A 8 -3.57 -5.65 3.16
C ALA A 8 -2.87 -5.98 4.47
N THR A 9 -2.05 -7.04 4.44
CA THR A 9 -1.15 -7.36 5.55
C THR A 9 0.14 -6.58 5.40
N PHE A 10 0.51 -5.85 6.43
CA PHE A 10 1.73 -5.06 6.55
C PHE A 10 2.67 -5.68 7.59
N ASN A 11 3.96 -5.66 7.28
CA ASN A 11 5.00 -5.86 8.28
C ASN A 11 5.48 -4.48 8.75
N LEU A 12 4.97 -4.02 9.89
CA LEU A 12 5.31 -2.73 10.50
C LEU A 12 6.77 -2.66 10.94
N THR A 13 7.42 -3.80 11.17
CA THR A 13 8.83 -3.85 11.59
C THR A 13 9.79 -3.47 10.46
N ASP A 14 9.34 -3.52 9.20
CA ASP A 14 10.18 -3.09 8.07
C ASP A 14 10.49 -1.59 8.12
N SER A 15 9.61 -0.79 8.73
CA SER A 15 9.87 0.64 8.97
C SER A 15 11.06 0.90 9.90
N LEU A 16 11.49 -0.10 10.66
CA LEU A 16 12.62 0.05 11.58
C LEU A 16 13.95 0.23 10.87
N PHE A 17 14.10 -0.27 9.63
CA PHE A 17 15.31 -0.02 8.85
C PHE A 17 15.49 1.46 8.52
N ASP A 18 14.39 2.19 8.32
CA ASP A 18 14.42 3.62 8.04
C ASP A 18 14.52 4.47 9.32
N ILE A 19 14.01 3.95 10.45
CA ILE A 19 14.00 4.66 11.74
C ILE A 19 15.31 4.48 12.52
N LEU A 20 15.92 3.30 12.44
CA LEU A 20 17.11 2.93 13.22
C LEU A 20 18.28 2.65 12.27
N ASP A 21 19.09 3.69 12.04
CA ASP A 21 20.30 3.64 11.19
C ASP A 21 21.30 2.55 11.66
N VAL A 22 21.27 2.20 12.96
CA VAL A 22 22.00 1.08 13.57
C VAL A 22 21.17 0.50 14.72
N ARG A 23 21.23 -0.83 14.96
CA ARG A 23 20.69 -1.44 16.18
C ARG A 23 21.25 -0.72 17.42
N GLN A 24 20.39 -0.03 18.15
CA GLN A 24 20.76 0.56 19.43
C GLN A 24 20.46 -0.44 20.54
N ASP A 25 21.41 -0.66 21.42
CA ASP A 25 21.14 -1.35 22.69
C ASP A 25 20.25 -0.46 23.57
N ASN A 26 19.38 -1.06 24.38
CA ASN A 26 18.49 -0.37 25.33
C ASN A 26 17.34 0.43 24.70
N ILE A 27 16.79 -0.05 23.58
CA ILE A 27 15.52 0.45 23.04
C ILE A 27 14.42 -0.60 23.16
N ALA A 28 13.21 -0.14 23.45
CA ALA A 28 11.97 -0.90 23.36
C ALA A 28 11.08 -0.24 22.30
N ILE A 29 10.46 -1.05 21.46
CA ILE A 29 9.62 -0.60 20.35
C ILE A 29 8.22 -1.14 20.57
N GLY A 30 7.22 -0.26 20.50
CA GLY A 30 5.82 -0.63 20.52
C GLY A 30 5.05 0.01 19.36
N TYR A 31 3.92 -0.57 19.00
CA TYR A 31 3.10 -0.18 17.86
C TYR A 31 1.64 0.01 18.30
N TYR A 32 1.00 1.08 17.84
CA TYR A 32 -0.33 1.49 18.30
C TYR A 32 -1.16 2.04 17.14
N GLU A 33 -2.47 1.82 17.14
CA GLU A 33 -3.36 2.38 16.10
C GLU A 33 -3.65 3.86 16.32
N THR A 34 -3.58 4.34 17.57
CA THR A 34 -3.87 5.73 17.93
C THR A 34 -2.77 6.34 18.78
N MET A 35 -2.67 7.68 18.75
CA MET A 35 -1.74 8.41 19.63
C MET A 35 -2.13 8.28 21.10
N ASP A 36 -3.43 8.26 21.41
CA ASP A 36 -3.93 8.11 22.78
C ASP A 36 -3.53 6.75 23.37
N ASP A 37 -3.68 5.67 22.59
CA ASP A 37 -3.23 4.33 22.97
C ASP A 37 -1.71 4.27 23.17
N LEU A 38 -0.95 4.94 22.30
CA LEU A 38 0.50 5.06 22.43
C LEU A 38 0.89 5.76 23.74
N GLU A 39 0.25 6.90 24.04
CA GLU A 39 0.52 7.70 25.25
C GLU A 39 0.15 6.93 26.52
N ALA A 40 -1.02 6.29 26.52
CA ALA A 40 -1.50 5.46 27.62
C ALA A 40 -0.82 4.08 27.72
N GLN A 41 -0.06 3.69 26.69
CA GLN A 41 0.50 2.34 26.52
C GLN A 41 -0.56 1.24 26.63
N THR A 42 -1.72 1.47 26.01
CA THR A 42 -2.84 0.53 25.93
C THR A 42 -2.98 0.00 24.51
N SER A 43 -3.67 -1.14 24.34
CA SER A 43 -4.04 -1.64 23.01
C SER A 43 -2.85 -1.81 22.05
N GLU A 44 -1.68 -2.21 22.56
CA GLU A 44 -0.48 -2.41 21.73
C GLU A 44 -0.74 -3.50 20.65
N ILE A 45 -0.28 -3.22 19.44
CA ILE A 45 -0.32 -4.17 18.32
C ILE A 45 0.72 -5.26 18.59
N THR A 46 0.24 -6.45 18.94
CA THR A 46 1.08 -7.59 19.36
C THR A 46 1.67 -8.40 18.21
N THR A 47 1.19 -8.21 16.99
CA THR A 47 1.66 -8.90 15.78
C THR A 47 2.09 -7.91 14.70
N PRO A 48 3.12 -7.08 14.95
CA PRO A 48 3.53 -6.02 14.02
C PRO A 48 4.06 -6.58 12.69
N GLU A 49 4.53 -7.81 12.63
CA GLU A 49 5.00 -8.44 11.38
C GLU A 49 3.88 -8.86 10.43
N ASN A 50 2.64 -8.95 10.93
CA ASN A 50 1.46 -9.38 10.16
C ASN A 50 0.23 -8.55 10.55
N TYR A 51 0.36 -7.23 10.53
CA TYR A 51 -0.73 -6.32 10.87
C TYR A 51 -1.66 -6.11 9.66
N ASN A 52 -2.96 -6.33 9.84
CA ASN A 52 -3.96 -5.96 8.82
C ASN A 52 -4.50 -4.58 9.13
N ASN A 53 -4.44 -3.67 8.15
CA ASN A 53 -5.04 -2.35 8.30
C ASN A 53 -6.57 -2.43 8.40
N THR A 54 -7.19 -1.42 8.99
CA THR A 54 -8.64 -1.29 9.19
C THR A 54 -9.27 -0.25 8.26
N SER A 55 -8.46 0.63 7.68
CA SER A 55 -8.86 1.62 6.68
C SER A 55 -7.73 1.87 5.67
N ASN A 56 -8.05 2.44 4.52
CA ASN A 56 -7.06 2.85 3.53
C ASN A 56 -7.32 4.30 3.07
N PRO A 57 -6.42 5.26 3.35
CA PRO A 57 -5.19 5.11 4.14
C PRO A 57 -5.47 4.92 5.64
N GLN A 58 -4.48 4.41 6.37
CA GLN A 58 -4.48 4.35 7.83
C GLN A 58 -3.13 4.81 8.36
N THR A 59 -3.12 5.61 9.43
CA THR A 59 -1.89 5.92 10.17
C THR A 59 -1.83 5.07 11.42
N VAL A 60 -0.69 4.41 11.65
CA VAL A 60 -0.34 3.77 12.92
C VAL A 60 0.86 4.50 13.54
N TYR A 61 1.11 4.29 14.83
CA TYR A 61 2.13 5.02 15.58
C TYR A 61 3.15 4.05 16.18
N ILE A 62 4.42 4.38 16.01
CA ILE A 62 5.55 3.63 16.55
C ILE A 62 6.07 4.40 17.76
N ARG A 63 6.17 3.73 18.91
CA ARG A 63 6.78 4.25 20.13
C ARG A 63 8.17 3.66 20.29
N VAL A 64 9.20 4.48 20.13
CA VAL A 64 10.59 4.09 20.40
C VAL A 64 10.97 4.62 21.79
N THR A 65 11.19 3.73 22.74
CA THR A 65 11.49 4.08 24.15
C THR A 65 12.91 3.67 24.52
N ASN A 66 13.67 4.60 25.10
CA ASN A 66 14.97 4.28 25.69
C ASN A 66 14.75 3.63 27.07
N THR A 67 15.22 2.40 27.26
CA THR A 67 14.95 1.64 28.50
C THR A 67 15.77 2.11 29.70
N ILE A 68 16.79 2.96 29.49
CA ILE A 68 17.58 3.56 30.57
C ILE A 68 16.93 4.87 31.03
N THR A 69 16.64 5.79 30.10
CA THR A 69 16.12 7.13 30.43
C THR A 69 14.60 7.18 30.53
N GLN A 70 13.90 6.17 30.02
CA GLN A 70 12.45 6.12 29.86
C GLN A 70 11.88 7.22 28.94
N CYS A 71 12.74 7.99 28.26
CA CYS A 71 12.31 8.91 27.22
C CYS A 71 11.81 8.12 26.01
N TYR A 72 10.76 8.62 25.35
CA TYR A 72 10.22 8.00 24.15
C TYR A 72 10.06 9.03 23.02
N GLN A 73 10.01 8.50 21.81
CA GLN A 73 9.61 9.22 20.61
C GLN A 73 8.43 8.50 19.96
N ALA A 74 7.44 9.25 19.51
CA ALA A 74 6.32 8.76 18.72
C ALA A 74 6.55 9.11 17.25
N ILE A 75 6.40 8.13 16.36
CA ILE A 75 6.63 8.27 14.91
C ILE A 75 5.36 7.80 14.20
N PRO A 76 4.69 8.63 13.39
CA PRO A 76 3.58 8.19 12.56
C PRO A 76 4.09 7.36 11.37
N LEU A 77 3.37 6.29 11.05
CA LEU A 77 3.59 5.42 9.90
C LEU A 77 2.29 5.30 9.10
N ASP A 78 2.30 5.76 7.87
CA ASP A 78 1.15 5.69 6.97
C ASP A 78 1.13 4.36 6.20
N LEU A 79 0.05 3.62 6.39
CA LEU A 79 -0.28 2.40 5.67
C LEU A 79 -1.19 2.76 4.50
N ILE A 80 -0.67 2.55 3.29
CA ILE A 80 -1.37 2.87 2.04
C ILE A 80 -1.42 1.62 1.18
N VAL A 81 -2.63 1.16 0.88
CA VAL A 81 -2.86 0.10 -0.09
C VAL A 81 -3.10 0.76 -1.45
N ASN A 82 -2.22 0.49 -2.40
CA ASN A 82 -2.38 0.96 -3.77
C ASN A 82 -3.19 -0.04 -4.58
N PHE A 83 -4.25 0.44 -5.23
CA PHE A 83 -5.08 -0.40 -6.09
C PHE A 83 -4.51 -0.48 -7.50
N PRO A 84 -4.61 -1.64 -8.18
CA PRO A 84 -4.39 -1.69 -9.61
C PRO A 84 -5.40 -0.79 -10.35
N PRO A 85 -5.07 -0.34 -11.56
CA PRO A 85 -6.00 0.44 -12.38
C PRO A 85 -7.27 -0.37 -12.65
N THR A 86 -8.43 0.27 -12.52
CA THR A 86 -9.70 -0.36 -12.85
C THR A 86 -9.78 -0.59 -14.36
N VAL A 87 -9.76 -1.86 -14.78
CA VAL A 87 -10.02 -2.24 -16.17
C VAL A 87 -11.51 -2.33 -16.44
N ASN A 88 -11.95 -1.79 -17.57
CA ASN A 88 -13.31 -1.96 -18.04
C ASN A 88 -13.45 -3.33 -18.72
N THR A 89 -14.61 -3.97 -18.55
CA THR A 89 -14.95 -5.15 -19.35
C THR A 89 -15.13 -4.73 -20.80
N LEU A 90 -14.28 -5.25 -21.69
CA LEU A 90 -14.39 -5.03 -23.13
C LEU A 90 -15.41 -6.00 -23.72
N GLY A 91 -16.36 -5.46 -24.48
CA GLY A 91 -17.17 -6.24 -25.41
C GLY A 91 -16.44 -6.50 -26.73
N THR A 92 -17.20 -6.79 -27.78
CA THR A 92 -16.65 -6.86 -29.13
C THR A 92 -16.20 -5.47 -29.59
N VAL A 93 -14.94 -5.35 -30.00
CA VAL A 93 -14.42 -4.14 -30.64
C VAL A 93 -14.66 -4.28 -32.14
N GLU A 94 -15.48 -3.39 -32.70
CA GLU A 94 -15.65 -3.30 -34.15
C GLU A 94 -14.47 -2.55 -34.78
N ALA A 95 -13.90 -3.13 -35.83
CA ALA A 95 -12.84 -2.50 -36.62
C ALA A 95 -13.41 -2.05 -37.97
N CYS A 96 -13.21 -0.79 -38.33
CA CYS A 96 -13.53 -0.29 -39.66
C CYS A 96 -12.50 -0.79 -40.69
N TYR A 97 -12.94 -0.97 -41.93
CA TYR A 97 -12.05 -1.30 -43.04
C TYR A 97 -10.95 -0.24 -43.21
N THR A 98 -9.71 -0.71 -43.33
CA THR A 98 -8.54 0.09 -43.71
C THR A 98 -7.92 -0.52 -44.97
N GLU A 99 -7.31 0.30 -45.83
CA GLU A 99 -6.69 -0.18 -47.09
C GLU A 99 -5.58 -1.21 -46.83
N ASP A 100 -4.89 -1.10 -45.70
CA ASP A 100 -3.80 -1.99 -45.29
C ASP A 100 -4.26 -3.21 -44.48
N GLN A 101 -5.57 -3.36 -44.21
CA GLN A 101 -6.17 -4.42 -43.38
C GLN A 101 -5.58 -4.54 -41.96
N THR A 102 -4.97 -3.46 -41.46
CA THR A 102 -4.42 -3.40 -40.10
C THR A 102 -5.37 -2.67 -39.15
N TYR A 103 -5.37 -3.09 -37.88
CA TYR A 103 -6.05 -2.41 -36.78
C TYR A 103 -5.03 -1.97 -35.73
N ASN A 104 -5.06 -0.70 -35.33
CA ASN A 104 -4.17 -0.20 -34.30
C ASN A 104 -4.78 -0.46 -32.91
N LEU A 105 -4.24 -1.45 -32.20
CA LEU A 105 -4.73 -1.84 -30.89
C LEU A 105 -4.64 -0.70 -29.86
N SER A 106 -3.73 0.27 -30.00
CA SER A 106 -3.69 1.42 -29.09
C SER A 106 -4.98 2.26 -29.11
N GLN A 107 -5.82 2.12 -30.15
CA GLN A 107 -7.12 2.78 -30.23
C GLN A 107 -8.10 2.29 -29.17
N VAL A 108 -7.91 1.08 -28.63
CA VAL A 108 -8.75 0.54 -27.56
C VAL A 108 -8.23 0.86 -26.16
N ASN A 109 -7.07 1.51 -26.01
CA ASN A 109 -6.49 1.85 -24.70
C ASN A 109 -7.50 2.56 -23.78
N GLY A 110 -8.19 3.59 -24.31
CA GLY A 110 -9.20 4.35 -23.58
C GLY A 110 -10.52 3.60 -23.36
N LEU A 111 -10.72 2.46 -24.04
CA LEU A 111 -11.83 1.54 -23.75
C LEU A 111 -11.42 0.57 -22.63
N VAL A 112 -10.17 0.15 -22.59
CA VAL A 112 -9.63 -0.80 -21.60
C VAL A 112 -9.55 -0.16 -20.22
N VAL A 113 -9.11 1.10 -20.13
CA VAL A 113 -8.95 1.84 -18.87
C VAL A 113 -9.37 3.29 -19.07
N ASN A 114 -10.15 3.84 -18.12
CA ASN A 114 -10.64 5.22 -18.18
C ASN A 114 -9.53 6.26 -17.98
N ASP A 115 -8.45 5.90 -17.28
CA ASP A 115 -7.22 6.69 -17.15
C ASP A 115 -6.02 5.87 -17.63
N THR A 116 -5.34 6.36 -18.66
CA THR A 116 -4.15 5.70 -19.24
C THR A 116 -2.84 6.32 -18.75
N SER A 117 -2.92 7.33 -17.88
CA SER A 117 -1.76 8.05 -17.35
C SER A 117 -0.89 7.12 -16.51
N GLY A 118 0.37 6.98 -16.90
CA GLY A 118 1.33 6.11 -16.19
C GLY A 118 1.15 4.61 -16.43
N LEU A 119 0.28 4.20 -17.35
CA LEU A 119 0.08 2.79 -17.68
C LEU A 119 0.88 2.36 -18.90
N SER A 120 1.38 1.12 -18.87
CA SER A 120 1.94 0.44 -20.03
C SER A 120 0.98 -0.67 -20.46
N ILE A 121 0.35 -0.48 -21.62
CA ILE A 121 -0.62 -1.43 -22.18
C ILE A 121 0.08 -2.25 -23.28
N THR A 122 0.09 -3.58 -23.13
CA THR A 122 0.68 -4.51 -24.09
C THR A 122 -0.36 -5.52 -24.55
N TYR A 123 -0.29 -5.91 -25.83
CA TYR A 123 -1.22 -6.83 -26.47
C TYR A 123 -0.52 -8.13 -26.85
N TYR A 124 -1.19 -9.26 -26.62
CA TYR A 124 -0.69 -10.59 -26.95
C TYR A 124 -1.71 -11.33 -27.81
N THR A 125 -1.24 -12.08 -28.80
CA THR A 125 -2.07 -13.05 -29.51
C THR A 125 -2.26 -14.28 -28.63
N SER A 126 -3.46 -14.85 -28.59
CA SER A 126 -3.74 -16.12 -27.89
C SER A 126 -2.97 -17.29 -28.48
#